data_AF-A0A2G6MVE1-F1
#
_entry.id   AF-A0A2G6MVE1-F1
#
_cell.length_a   1.000
_cell.length_b   1.000
_cell.length_c   1.000
_cell.angle_alpha   90.00
_cell.angle_beta   90.00
_cell.angle_gamma   90.00
#
_symmetry.space_group_name_H-M   'P 1'
#
loop_
_entity.id
_entity.type
_entity.pdbx_description
1 polymer ?
#
loop_
_entity_poly.entity_id
_entity_poly.type
_entity_poly.pdbx_seq_one_letter_code
_entity_poly.pdbx_strand_id
1 'polypeptide(L)'
;GSLWVQSSAQRWRSPAGQYTSFDVYDTQGRFQWTVTLDADADPVQDNLFLAGDRAYVVTDALSARMARLSQSEETDLDLDAEPVNIISFEFPLPLEGTP
;
A
#
# COMPACT_ATOMS: atom_id res chain seq x y z
N GLY A 1 12.09 -18.02 9.77
CA GLY A 1 10.78 -18.53 10.21
C GLY A 1 9.70 -17.91 9.34
N SER A 2 8.54 -18.55 9.20
CA SER A 2 7.41 -17.97 8.45
C SER A 2 6.50 -17.23 9.42
N LEU A 3 6.24 -15.94 9.18
CA LEU A 3 5.26 -15.14 9.91
C LEU A 3 3.99 -15.00 9.06
N TRP A 4 2.84 -14.96 9.71
CA TRP A 4 1.58 -14.66 9.03
C TRP A 4 1.31 -13.15 9.13
N VAL A 5 0.89 -12.55 8.03
CA VAL A 5 0.61 -11.12 7.96
C VAL A 5 -0.80 -10.92 7.42
N GLN A 6 -1.58 -10.07 8.09
CA GLN A 6 -2.92 -9.69 7.66
C GLN A 6 -3.01 -8.17 7.55
N SER A 7 -3.79 -7.65 6.59
CA SER A 7 -4.22 -6.26 6.65
C SER A 7 -4.98 -6.03 7.95
N SER A 8 -4.55 -5.05 8.74
CA SER A 8 -5.21 -4.77 10.01
C SER A 8 -6.62 -4.25 9.78
N ALA A 9 -7.51 -4.53 10.73
CA ALA A 9 -8.88 -3.99 10.72
C ALA A 9 -8.91 -2.45 10.70
N GLN A 10 -7.83 -1.80 11.12
CA GLN A 10 -7.68 -0.35 11.17
C GLN A 10 -7.24 0.27 9.84
N ARG A 11 -6.92 -0.52 8.81
CA ARG A 11 -6.42 -0.04 7.52
C ARG A 11 -7.24 1.09 6.87
N TRP A 12 -8.57 1.05 7.02
CA TRP A 12 -9.49 2.04 6.43
C TRP A 12 -9.92 3.14 7.41
N ARG A 13 -9.41 3.10 8.65
CA ARG A 13 -9.70 4.05 9.73
C ARG A 13 -8.40 4.46 10.44
N SER A 14 -7.32 4.51 9.68
CA SER A 14 -6.01 4.86 10.21
C SER A 14 -6.05 6.26 10.83
N PRO A 15 -5.36 6.48 11.96
CA PRO A 15 -5.12 7.82 12.47
C PRO A 15 -4.49 8.73 11.40
N ALA A 16 -4.69 10.04 11.51
CA ALA A 16 -4.09 11.00 10.58
C ALA A 16 -2.56 10.82 10.48
N GLY A 17 -2.04 10.76 9.25
CA GLY A 17 -0.62 10.52 8.95
C GLY A 17 -0.22 9.05 8.83
N GLN A 18 -1.11 8.11 9.18
CA GLN A 18 -0.90 6.68 8.93
C GLN A 18 -1.66 6.27 7.67
N TYR A 19 -0.95 5.73 6.69
CA TYR A 19 -1.58 5.28 5.46
C TYR A 19 -2.20 3.89 5.65
N THR A 20 -1.43 2.91 6.11
CA THR A 20 -1.93 1.55 6.30
C THR A 20 -1.22 0.80 7.40
N SER A 21 -1.79 -0.31 7.84
CA SER A 21 -1.20 -1.16 8.87
C SER A 21 -1.46 -2.64 8.64
N PHE A 22 -0.53 -3.44 9.16
CA PHE A 22 -0.51 -4.89 9.06
C PHE A 22 -0.30 -5.51 10.44
N ASP A 23 -1.10 -6.51 10.76
CA ASP A 23 -0.93 -7.30 11.97
C ASP A 23 -0.06 -8.52 11.68
N VAL A 24 0.96 -8.73 12.51
CA VAL A 24 1.93 -9.80 12.40
C VAL A 24 1.65 -10.86 13.46
N TYR A 25 1.61 -12.11 13.04
CA TYR A 25 1.32 -13.27 13.87
C TYR A 25 2.44 -14.29 13.79
N ASP A 26 2.66 -15.01 14.88
CA ASP A 26 3.60 -16.13 14.89
C ASP A 26 3.06 -17.33 14.12
N THR A 27 3.87 -18.39 14.01
CA THR A 27 3.51 -19.64 13.33
C THR A 27 2.29 -20.35 13.94
N GLN A 28 1.90 -19.99 15.16
CA GLN A 28 0.72 -20.53 15.86
C GLN A 28 -0.51 -19.62 15.70
N GLY A 29 -0.41 -18.52 14.95
CA GLY A 29 -1.49 -17.57 14.73
C GLY A 29 -1.70 -16.61 15.91
N ARG A 30 -0.75 -16.50 16.83
CA ARG A 30 -0.83 -15.55 17.96
C ARG A 30 -0.29 -14.21 17.52
N PHE A 31 -1.09 -13.16 17.75
CA PHE A 31 -0.69 -11.77 17.48
C PHE A 31 0.64 -11.45 18.18
N GLN A 32 1.52 -10.78 17.46
CA GLN A 32 2.83 -10.36 17.97
C GLN A 32 2.91 -8.83 18.03
N TRP A 33 2.71 -8.15 16.89
CA TRP A 33 2.75 -6.69 16.79
C TRP A 33 2.05 -6.20 15.52
N THR A 34 1.88 -4.88 15.43
CA THR A 34 1.36 -4.19 14.24
C THR A 34 2.49 -3.40 13.59
N VAL A 35 2.59 -3.48 12.26
CA VAL A 35 3.47 -2.64 11.44
C VAL A 35 2.61 -1.57 10.77
N THR A 36 3.01 -0.32 10.91
CA THR A 36 2.33 0.82 10.27
C THR A 36 3.23 1.41 9.20
N LEU A 37 2.64 1.76 8.06
CA LEU A 37 3.28 2.59 7.04
C LEU A 37 2.73 4.00 7.17
N ASP A 38 3.61 4.92 7.55
CA ASP A 38 3.32 6.34 7.61
C ASP A 38 3.61 6.95 6.25
N ALA A 39 2.58 7.52 5.62
CA ALA A 39 2.67 8.14 4.31
C ALA A 39 1.61 9.23 4.19
N ASP A 40 1.93 10.29 3.45
CA ASP A 40 0.95 11.27 3.01
C ASP A 40 0.18 10.68 1.81
N ALA A 41 -0.75 9.77 2.10
CA ALA A 41 -1.52 9.01 1.12
C ALA A 41 -2.92 8.71 1.65
N ASP A 42 -3.88 8.57 0.75
CA ASP A 42 -5.27 8.23 1.06
C ASP A 42 -5.48 6.70 0.98
N PRO A 43 -5.76 6.01 2.10
CA PRO A 43 -6.01 4.57 2.09
C PRO A 43 -7.18 4.15 1.18
N VAL A 44 -8.10 5.07 0.85
CA VAL A 44 -9.29 4.82 0.02
C VAL A 44 -8.98 4.92 -1.47
N GLN A 45 -8.17 5.90 -1.89
CA GLN A 45 -7.90 6.18 -3.32
C GLN A 45 -6.57 5.59 -3.81
N ASP A 46 -5.60 5.44 -2.91
CA ASP A 46 -4.23 5.06 -3.25
C ASP A 46 -4.01 3.57 -3.02
N ASN A 47 -3.15 2.97 -3.85
CA ASN A 47 -2.83 1.55 -3.76
C ASN A 47 -1.39 1.30 -3.34
N LEU A 48 -1.23 0.30 -2.47
CA LEU A 48 0.05 -0.25 -2.07
C LEU A 48 0.40 -1.47 -2.92
N PHE A 49 1.61 -1.47 -3.46
CA PHE A 49 2.22 -2.58 -4.17
C PHE A 49 3.48 -3.04 -3.44
N LEU A 50 3.65 -4.35 -3.28
CA LEU A 50 4.85 -4.96 -2.73
C LEU A 50 5.65 -5.61 -3.85
N ALA A 51 6.93 -5.31 -3.95
CA ALA A 51 7.84 -5.88 -4.94
C ALA A 51 9.23 -6.08 -4.34
N GLY A 52 9.61 -7.35 -4.12
CA GLY A 52 10.88 -7.70 -3.48
C GLY A 52 10.96 -7.14 -2.06
N ASP A 53 11.97 -6.30 -1.82
CA ASP A 53 12.28 -5.62 -0.57
C ASP A 53 11.68 -4.21 -0.48
N ARG A 54 10.74 -3.87 -1.38
CA ARG A 54 10.15 -2.53 -1.46
C ARG A 54 8.63 -2.53 -1.42
N ALA A 55 8.12 -1.42 -0.90
CA ALA A 55 6.71 -1.04 -1.00
C ALA A 55 6.59 0.24 -1.83
N TYR A 56 5.54 0.32 -2.65
CA TYR A 56 5.22 1.48 -3.47
C TYR A 56 3.76 1.86 -3.23
N VAL A 57 3.54 3.09 -2.79
CA VAL A 57 2.20 3.70 -2.75
C VAL A 57 2.06 4.54 -4.01
N VAL A 58 1.09 4.19 -4.84
CA VAL A 58 0.74 4.91 -6.07
C VAL A 58 -0.50 5.73 -5.78
N THR A 59 -0.39 7.05 -5.88
CA THR A 59 -1.50 7.96 -5.59
C THR A 59 -2.57 7.91 -6.68
N ASP A 60 -3.83 8.12 -6.33
CA ASP A 60 -4.98 8.18 -7.25
C ASP A 60 -5.17 6.91 -8.11
N ALA A 61 -4.66 5.78 -7.63
CA ALA A 61 -4.64 4.53 -8.37
C ALA A 61 -6.05 3.98 -8.66
N LEU A 62 -7.02 4.25 -7.78
CA LEU A 62 -8.42 3.87 -8.00
C LEU A 62 -9.02 4.65 -9.16
N SER A 63 -8.87 5.98 -9.19
CA SER A 63 -9.38 6.82 -10.28
C SER A 63 -8.74 6.45 -11.61
N ALA A 64 -7.42 6.26 -11.65
CA ALA A 64 -6.72 5.79 -12.84
C ALA A 64 -7.25 4.45 -13.35
N ARG A 65 -7.56 3.51 -12.45
CA ARG A 65 -8.18 2.23 -12.81
C ARG A 65 -9.59 2.40 -13.35
N MET A 66 -10.40 3.26 -12.74
CA MET A 66 -11.78 3.52 -13.18
C MET A 66 -11.80 4.20 -14.55
N ALA A 67 -10.91 5.17 -14.79
CA ALA A 67 -10.73 5.81 -16.10
C ALA A 67 -10.43 4.78 -17.20
N ARG A 68 -9.53 3.82 -16.92
CA ARG A 68 -9.24 2.72 -17.84
C ARG A 68 -10.46 1.83 -18.13
N LEU A 69 -11.27 1.52 -17.13
CA LEU A 69 -12.44 0.65 -17.27
C LEU A 69 -13.65 1.37 -17.89
N SER A 70 -13.68 2.70 -17.80
CA SER A 70 -14.77 3.56 -18.30
C SER A 70 -14.65 3.91 -19.79
N GLN A 71 -13.60 3.46 -20.50
CA GLN A 71 -13.50 3.67 -21.94
C GLN A 71 -14.54 2.82 -22.70
N SER A 72 -15.78 3.32 -22.76
CA SER A 72 -16.71 3.05 -23.85
C SER A 72 -16.33 3.93 -25.05
N GLU A 73 -16.38 3.35 -26.24
CA GLU A 73 -15.89 3.88 -27.52
C GLU A 73 -16.04 5.40 -27.71
N GLU A 74 -14.94 6.02 -28.19
CA GLU A 74 -14.74 7.45 -28.46
C GLU A 74 -14.41 8.30 -27.21
N THR A 75 -13.11 8.51 -26.98
CA THR A 75 -12.64 9.49 -25.99
C THR A 75 -11.47 10.25 -26.60
N ASP A 76 -11.60 11.58 -26.69
CA ASP A 76 -10.49 12.48 -27.01
C ASP A 76 -9.27 12.05 -26.19
N LEU A 77 -8.21 11.62 -26.89
CA LEU A 77 -6.96 11.16 -26.28
C LEU A 77 -6.11 12.33 -25.73
N ASP A 78 -6.73 13.49 -25.53
CA ASP A 78 -6.10 14.75 -25.15
C ASP A 78 -6.66 15.28 -23.82
N LEU A 79 -6.82 14.38 -22.86
CA LEU A 79 -6.89 14.77 -21.45
C LEU A 79 -5.44 14.81 -20.96
N ASP A 80 -4.92 16.01 -20.72
CA ASP A 80 -3.61 16.24 -20.10
C ASP A 80 -3.48 15.31 -18.89
N ALA A 81 -2.70 14.24 -19.05
CA ALA A 81 -2.54 13.24 -18.00
C ALA A 81 -1.76 13.89 -16.85
N GLU A 82 -2.42 14.07 -15.70
CA GLU A 82 -1.75 14.59 -14.53
C GLU A 82 -0.71 13.59 -14.01
N PRO A 83 0.48 14.05 -13.61
CA PRO A 83 1.50 13.17 -13.08
C PRO A 83 1.05 12.56 -11.75
N VAL A 84 1.25 11.24 -11.62
CA VAL A 84 0.98 10.49 -10.39
C VAL A 84 2.23 10.49 -9.51
N ASN A 85 2.04 10.65 -8.20
CA ASN A 85 3.11 10.53 -7.23
C ASN A 85 3.29 9.08 -6.79
N ILE A 86 4.56 8.69 -6.57
CA ILE A 86 4.92 7.38 -6.06
C ILE A 86 5.74 7.57 -4.80
N ILE A 87 5.25 7.04 -3.68
CA ILE A 87 5.99 6.99 -2.42
C ILE A 87 6.63 5.61 -2.32
N SER A 88 7.96 5.56 -2.23
CA SER A 88 8.71 4.30 -2.13
C SER A 88 9.25 4.11 -0.72
N PHE A 89 9.00 2.92 -0.18
CA PHE A 89 9.58 2.44 1.07
C PHE A 89 10.57 1.33 0.76
N GLU A 90 11.70 1.35 1.45
CA GLU A 90 12.70 0.29 1.43
C GLU A 90 12.65 -0.47 2.76
N PHE A 91 12.56 -1.79 2.69
CA PHE A 91 12.65 -2.66 3.84
C PHE A 91 14.04 -3.29 3.83
N PRO A 92 15.01 -2.73 4.60
CA PRO A 92 16.32 -3.34 4.67
C PRO A 92 16.17 -4.79 5.15
N LEU A 93 16.84 -5.72 4.46
CA LEU A 93 16.95 -7.07 4.95
C LEU A 93 17.53 -7.02 6.37
N PRO A 94 17.07 -7.88 7.29
CA PRO A 94 17.65 -7.93 8.62
C PRO A 94 19.16 -8.10 8.49
N LEU A 95 19.94 -7.29 9.21
CA LEU A 95 21.34 -7.62 9.45
C LEU A 95 21.36 -9.04 10.03
N GLU A 96 22.18 -9.92 9.45
CA GLU A 96 22.27 -11.31 9.88
C GLU A 96 22.30 -11.40 11.41
N GLY A 97 21.30 -12.07 11.99
CA GLY A 97 21.23 -12.30 13.44
C GLY A 97 20.29 -11.40 14.25
N THR A 98 19.44 -10.58 13.64
CA THR A 98 18.35 -9.89 14.36
C THR A 98 17.02 -10.62 14.09
N PRO A 99 16.22 -10.97 15.13
CA PRO A 99 14.99 -11.75 14.97
C PRO A 99 13.92 -11.06 14.11
#